data_AF-A0A9E2DGB4-F1
#
_entry.id   AF-A0A9E2DGB4-F1
#
_cell.length_a   1.000
_cell.length_b   1.000
_cell.length_c   1.000
_cell.angle_alpha   90.00
_cell.angle_beta   90.00
_cell.angle_gamma   90.00
#
_symmetry.space_group_name_H-M   'P 1'
#
loop_
_entity.id
_entity.type
_entity.pdbx_description
1 polymer ?
#
loop_
_entity_poly.entity_id
_entity_poly.type
_entity_poly.pdbx_seq_one_letter_code
_entity_poly.pdbx_strand_id
1 'polypeptide(L)'
;MILIIKGIAIGALAITFTRYAFPNILNKKLLDKKIETDSQNIPDLSAIQSHYKKLIEQIIDLVSVVNPKYNTAIYMTDLENSGYKKQNSSKFAFKDFVNINNIIISKIIK
;
A
#
# COMPACT_ATOMS: atom_id res chain seq x y z
N MET A 1 -17.89 22.72 -11.25
CA MET A 1 -18.19 21.29 -11.52
C MET A 1 -17.03 20.36 -11.16
N ILE A 2 -15.78 20.66 -11.55
CA ILE A 2 -14.58 19.86 -11.21
C ILE A 2 -14.28 19.74 -9.70
N LEU A 3 -14.55 20.77 -8.88
CA LEU A 3 -14.34 20.69 -7.43
C LEU A 3 -15.25 19.67 -6.74
N ILE A 4 -16.49 19.53 -7.20
CA ILE A 4 -17.49 18.65 -6.60
C ILE A 4 -17.13 17.18 -6.85
N ILE A 5 -16.64 16.88 -8.06
CA ILE A 5 -16.17 15.53 -8.46
C ILE A 5 -14.94 15.11 -7.63
N LYS A 6 -14.00 16.04 -7.38
CA LYS A 6 -12.82 15.76 -6.54
C LYS A 6 -13.19 15.44 -5.10
N GLY A 7 -14.16 16.15 -4.52
CA GLY A 7 -14.66 15.87 -3.16
C GLY A 7 -15.33 14.51 -3.04
N ILE A 8 -16.17 14.14 -4.02
CA ILE A 8 -16.86 12.83 -4.04
C ILE A 8 -15.84 11.68 -4.17
N ALA A 9 -14.81 11.83 -5.01
CA ALA A 9 -13.78 10.82 -5.20
C ALA A 9 -12.96 10.55 -3.92
N ILE A 10 -12.60 11.60 -3.18
CA ILE A 10 -11.83 11.48 -1.93
C ILE A 10 -12.68 10.85 -0.82
N GLY A 11 -13.96 11.22 -0.73
CA GLY A 11 -14.90 10.62 0.24
C GLY A 11 -15.12 9.13 -0.01
N ALA A 12 -15.32 8.74 -1.28
CA ALA A 12 -15.47 7.33 -1.65
C ALA A 12 -14.22 6.50 -1.32
N LEU A 13 -13.03 7.06 -1.56
CA LEU A 13 -11.75 6.41 -1.28
C LEU A 13 -11.49 6.23 0.22
N ALA A 14 -11.85 7.21 1.06
CA ALA A 14 -11.73 7.10 2.50
C ALA A 14 -12.68 6.03 3.09
N ILE A 15 -13.91 5.92 2.56
CA ILE A 15 -14.89 4.93 3.00
C ILE A 15 -14.46 3.52 2.59
N THR A 16 -13.92 3.33 1.38
CA THR A 16 -13.41 2.02 0.95
C THR A 16 -12.16 1.64 1.73
N PHE A 17 -11.26 2.60 2.01
CA PHE A 17 -10.06 2.35 2.78
C PHE A 17 -10.38 1.95 4.22
N THR A 18 -11.28 2.66 4.90
CA THR A 18 -11.70 2.34 6.27
C THR A 18 -12.42 0.99 6.35
N ARG A 19 -13.28 0.67 5.38
CA ARG A 19 -13.98 -0.63 5.33
C ARG A 19 -13.06 -1.80 5.00
N TYR A 20 -12.01 -1.57 4.22
CA TYR A 20 -11.03 -2.60 3.84
C TYR A 20 -9.95 -2.82 4.90
N ALA A 21 -9.37 -1.75 5.45
CA ALA A 21 -8.33 -1.83 6.47
C ALA A 21 -8.89 -2.22 7.85
N PHE A 22 -10.15 -1.88 8.13
CA PHE A 22 -10.78 -2.11 9.42
C PHE A 22 -12.22 -2.65 9.29
N PRO A 23 -12.42 -3.83 8.68
CA PRO A 23 -13.75 -4.38 8.42
C PRO A 23 -14.58 -4.59 9.70
N ASN A 24 -13.93 -4.73 10.85
CA ASN A 24 -14.56 -5.06 12.12
C ASN A 24 -14.91 -3.84 13.01
N ILE A 25 -14.52 -2.61 12.64
CA ILE A 25 -14.83 -1.40 13.44
C ILE A 25 -16.29 -0.98 13.25
N LEU A 26 -16.85 -1.15 12.04
CA LEU A 26 -18.24 -0.80 11.71
C LEU A 26 -19.28 -1.83 12.21
N ASN A 27 -18.86 -3.06 12.50
CA ASN A 27 -19.74 -4.13 12.99
C ASN A 27 -19.90 -4.16 14.52
N LYS A 28 -19.31 -3.20 15.24
CA LYS A 28 -19.31 -3.16 16.70
C LYS A 28 -20.63 -2.68 17.32
N LYS A 29 -21.77 -3.15 16.80
CA LYS A 29 -23.09 -3.00 17.45
C LYS A 29 -23.55 -4.26 18.19
N LEU A 30 -22.66 -5.20 18.48
CA LEU A 30 -22.95 -6.38 19.30
C LEU A 30 -21.77 -6.66 20.22
N LEU A 31 -21.52 -5.72 21.13
CA LEU A 31 -20.64 -5.97 22.29
C LEU A 31 -21.54 -6.24 23.50
N ASP A 32 -22.35 -7.28 23.37
CA ASP A 32 -22.84 -8.02 24.51
C ASP A 32 -22.66 -9.50 24.19
N LYS A 33 -22.13 -10.21 25.16
CA LYS A 33 -21.91 -11.66 25.22
C LYS A 33 -20.51 -12.18 24.87
N LYS A 34 -19.81 -12.42 25.98
CA LYS A 34 -18.87 -13.50 26.31
C LYS A 34 -17.66 -13.71 25.42
N ILE A 35 -16.52 -13.45 26.08
CA ILE A 35 -15.23 -14.09 25.89
C ILE A 35 -15.46 -15.60 25.80
N GLU A 36 -15.44 -16.14 24.58
CA GLU A 36 -15.08 -17.52 24.32
C GLU A 36 -13.75 -17.52 23.58
N THR A 37 -12.87 -18.36 24.10
CA THR A 37 -11.48 -18.54 23.73
C THR A 37 -11.40 -19.10 22.31
N ASP A 38 -11.48 -18.24 21.30
CA ASP A 38 -11.36 -18.68 19.92
C ASP A 38 -9.89 -18.75 19.55
N SER A 39 -9.45 -19.98 19.21
CA SER A 39 -8.14 -20.30 18.66
C SER A 39 -7.74 -19.24 17.65
N GLN A 40 -6.59 -18.60 17.88
CA GLN A 40 -6.03 -17.55 17.03
C GLN A 40 -5.97 -18.06 15.58
N ASN A 41 -6.92 -17.62 14.75
CA ASN A 41 -6.83 -17.75 13.30
C ASN A 41 -5.64 -16.93 12.86
N ILE A 42 -4.48 -17.56 12.73
CA ILE A 42 -3.30 -16.98 12.08
C ILE A 42 -3.79 -16.59 10.68
N PRO A 43 -3.87 -15.29 10.34
CA PRO A 43 -4.38 -14.90 9.04
C PRO A 43 -3.47 -15.49 7.98
N ASP A 44 -4.07 -16.04 6.91
CA ASP A 44 -3.34 -16.69 5.85
C ASP A 44 -2.31 -15.71 5.24
N LEU A 45 -1.05 -15.93 5.59
CA LEU A 45 0.07 -15.07 5.21
C LEU A 45 0.18 -14.95 3.69
N SER A 46 -0.19 -16.01 2.96
CA SER A 46 -0.17 -16.02 1.50
C SER A 46 -1.23 -15.08 0.92
N ALA A 47 -2.42 -15.04 1.52
CA ALA A 47 -3.49 -14.13 1.13
C ALA A 47 -3.07 -12.67 1.40
N ILE A 48 -2.48 -12.38 2.57
CA ILE A 48 -1.99 -11.04 2.91
C ILE A 48 -0.92 -10.57 1.91
N GLN A 49 0.04 -11.43 1.57
CA GLN A 49 1.09 -11.11 0.60
C GLN A 49 0.52 -10.83 -0.79
N SER A 50 -0.48 -11.62 -1.22
CA SER A 50 -1.17 -11.41 -2.49
C SER A 50 -1.93 -10.07 -2.52
N HIS A 51 -2.63 -9.73 -1.45
CA HIS A 51 -3.32 -8.45 -1.33
C HIS A 51 -2.35 -7.27 -1.35
N TYR A 52 -1.23 -7.39 -0.64
CA TYR A 52 -0.19 -6.38 -0.63
C TYR A 52 0.43 -6.16 -2.02
N LYS A 53 0.74 -7.24 -2.73
CA LYS A 53 1.26 -7.18 -4.11
C LYS A 53 0.29 -6.46 -5.04
N LYS A 54 -1.00 -6.80 -4.98
CA LYS A 54 -2.06 -6.14 -5.77
C LYS A 54 -2.16 -4.65 -5.47
N LEU A 55 -2.04 -4.25 -4.21
CA LEU A 55 -2.06 -2.84 -3.81
C LEU A 55 -0.92 -2.06 -4.48
N ILE A 56 0.31 -2.60 -4.46
CA ILE A 56 1.47 -1.99 -5.10
C ILE A 56 1.24 -1.84 -6.61
N GLU A 57 0.74 -2.89 -7.26
CA GLU A 57 0.42 -2.87 -8.71
C GLU A 57 -0.60 -1.77 -9.02
N GLN A 58 -1.68 -1.67 -8.26
CA GLN A 58 -2.71 -0.63 -8.43
C GLN A 58 -2.16 0.79 -8.30
N ILE A 59 -1.22 1.04 -7.39
CA ILE A 59 -0.59 2.36 -7.24
C ILE A 59 0.23 2.70 -8.50
N ILE A 60 1.01 1.74 -9.01
CA ILE A 60 1.82 1.94 -10.21
C ILE A 60 0.94 2.19 -11.43
N ASP A 61 -0.14 1.42 -11.58
CA ASP A 61 -1.10 1.57 -12.67
C ASP A 61 -1.79 2.93 -12.61
N LEU A 62 -2.21 3.36 -11.42
CA LEU A 62 -2.84 4.67 -11.22
C LEU A 62 -1.94 5.82 -11.66
N VAL A 63 -0.67 5.81 -11.25
CA VAL A 63 0.29 6.86 -11.67
C VAL A 63 0.48 6.83 -13.18
N SER A 64 0.56 5.63 -13.77
CA SER A 64 0.75 5.46 -15.22
C SER A 64 -0.45 5.98 -16.02
N VAL A 65 -1.68 5.79 -15.51
CA VAL A 65 -2.91 6.31 -16.15
C VAL A 65 -3.03 7.82 -16.00
N VAL A 66 -2.75 8.36 -14.80
CA VAL A 66 -2.89 9.81 -14.53
C VAL A 66 -1.81 10.62 -15.24
N ASN A 67 -0.58 10.10 -15.32
CA ASN A 67 0.52 10.77 -16.00
C ASN A 67 1.42 9.76 -16.74
N PRO A 68 1.09 9.42 -18.00
CA PRO A 68 1.81 8.42 -18.78
C PRO A 68 3.29 8.74 -19.03
N LYS A 69 3.72 9.99 -18.81
CA LYS A 69 5.12 10.40 -18.98
C LYS A 69 5.99 10.03 -17.77
N TYR A 70 5.39 9.65 -16.64
CA TYR A 70 6.12 9.33 -15.44
C TYR A 70 6.50 7.85 -15.42
N ASN A 71 7.70 7.57 -14.93
CA ASN A 71 8.14 6.22 -14.62
C ASN A 71 8.11 6.07 -13.10
N THR A 72 7.54 4.98 -12.60
CA THR A 72 7.28 4.78 -11.17
C THR A 72 7.88 3.47 -10.71
N ALA A 73 8.53 3.49 -9.56
CA ALA A 73 8.97 2.29 -8.86
C ALA A 73 8.75 2.46 -7.37
N ILE A 74 8.35 1.37 -6.71
CA ILE A 74 8.12 1.32 -5.27
C ILE A 74 9.23 0.50 -4.65
N TYR A 75 9.88 1.08 -3.65
CA TYR A 75 10.96 0.47 -2.89
C TYR A 75 10.59 0.36 -1.43
N MET A 76 11.09 -0.67 -0.76
CA MET A 76 11.03 -0.80 0.69
C MET A 76 12.45 -0.77 1.26
N THR A 77 12.58 -0.21 2.46
CA THR A 77 13.84 -0.22 3.19
C THR A 77 14.23 -1.66 3.54
N ASP A 78 15.45 -2.01 3.18
CA ASP A 78 16.10 -3.27 3.51
C ASP A 78 17.25 -2.94 4.46
N LEU A 79 16.96 -3.06 5.77
CA LEU A 79 17.91 -2.70 6.83
C LEU A 79 19.07 -3.70 6.92
N GLU A 80 18.82 -4.97 6.60
CA GLU A 80 19.84 -6.03 6.64
C GLU A 80 20.92 -5.77 5.59
N ASN A 81 20.51 -5.33 4.41
CA ASN A 81 21.43 -5.06 3.30
C ASN A 81 21.81 -3.57 3.17
N SER A 82 21.42 -2.71 4.12
CA SER A 82 21.70 -1.27 4.13
C SER A 82 21.30 -0.57 2.82
N GLY A 83 20.03 -0.70 2.45
CA GLY A 83 19.52 -0.03 1.26
C GLY A 83 18.02 -0.19 1.06
N TYR A 84 17.62 -0.25 -0.21
CA TYR A 84 16.23 -0.27 -0.63
C TYR A 84 16.02 -1.36 -1.67
N LYS A 85 15.09 -2.28 -1.40
CA LYS A 85 14.71 -3.35 -2.31
C LYS A 85 13.47 -2.97 -3.11
N LYS A 86 13.57 -3.09 -4.44
CA LYS A 86 12.45 -2.82 -5.36
C LYS A 86 11.35 -3.85 -5.11
N GLN A 87 10.13 -3.36 -4.91
CA GLN A 87 8.93 -4.18 -4.78
C GLN A 87 8.26 -4.37 -6.13
N ASN A 88 8.09 -3.28 -6.89
CA ASN A 88 7.54 -3.31 -8.24
C ASN A 88 7.88 -2.01 -9.00
N SER A 89 7.68 -1.99 -10.30
CA SER A 89 7.98 -0.84 -11.17
C SER A 89 7.20 -0.85 -12.48
N SER A 90 6.88 0.32 -13.02
CA SER A 90 6.24 0.47 -14.35
C SER A 90 7.18 0.17 -15.53
N LYS A 91 8.50 0.11 -15.30
CA LYS A 91 9.51 -0.20 -16.33
C LYS A 91 10.64 -1.07 -15.79
N PHE A 92 11.31 -1.80 -16.68
CA PHE A 92 12.48 -2.62 -16.34
C PHE A 92 13.75 -1.82 -16.01
N ALA A 93 13.79 -0.53 -16.31
CA ALA A 93 14.97 0.32 -16.13
C ALA A 93 15.35 0.58 -14.65
N PHE A 94 14.48 0.24 -13.69
CA PHE A 94 14.73 0.44 -12.27
C PHE A 94 15.56 -0.68 -11.68
N LYS A 95 16.66 -0.34 -10.98
CA LYS A 95 17.52 -1.31 -10.29
C LYS A 95 16.74 -2.08 -9.23
N ASP A 96 16.99 -3.37 -9.10
CA ASP A 96 16.34 -4.20 -8.08
C ASP A 96 16.75 -3.83 -6.65
N PHE A 97 17.92 -3.24 -6.48
CA PHE A 97 18.42 -2.76 -5.20
C PHE A 97 19.13 -1.41 -5.36
N VAL A 98 18.90 -0.52 -4.40
CA VAL A 98 19.55 0.79 -4.31
C VAL A 98 20.21 0.91 -2.94
N ASN A 99 21.53 1.13 -2.93
CA ASN A 99 22.28 1.31 -1.70
C ASN A 99 21.86 2.60 -0.97
N ILE A 100 21.84 2.58 0.37
CA ILE A 100 21.49 3.74 1.22
C ILE A 100 22.35 4.98 0.93
N ASN A 101 23.60 4.80 0.52
CA ASN A 101 24.54 5.87 0.18
C ASN A 101 24.33 6.44 -1.23
N ASN A 102 23.26 6.05 -1.93
CA ASN A 102 22.92 6.65 -3.21
C ASN A 102 22.68 8.16 -3.03
N ILE A 103 23.48 8.98 -3.70
CA ILE A 103 23.49 10.45 -3.54
C ILE A 103 22.13 11.08 -3.84
N ILE A 104 21.32 10.50 -4.73
CA ILE A 104 19.99 11.02 -5.05
C ILE A 104 19.00 10.65 -3.94
N ILE A 105 18.94 9.39 -3.54
CA ILE A 105 17.96 8.91 -2.56
C ILE A 105 18.28 9.43 -1.14
N SER A 106 19.54 9.43 -0.74
CA SER A 106 20.00 9.99 0.55
C SER A 106 19.71 11.49 0.71
N LYS A 107 19.50 12.23 -0.38
CA LYS A 107 19.05 13.63 -0.33
C LYS A 107 17.54 13.78 -0.14
N ILE A 108 16.77 12.75 -0.47
CA ILE A 108 15.31 12.74 -0.37
C ILE A 108 14.88 12.24 1.02
N ILE A 109 15.63 11.29 1.59
CA ILE A 109 15.31 10.62 2.86
C ILE A 109 16.33 11.09 3.90
N LYS A 110 15.86 11.78 4.96
CA LYS A 110 16.66 12.36 6.04
C LYS A 110 16.72 11.45 7.26
#